data_AF-A0A0B1TG49-F1
#
_entry.id   AF-A0A0B1TG49-F1
#
_cell.length_a   1.000
_cell.length_b   1.000
_cell.length_c   1.000
_cell.angle_alpha   90.00
_cell.angle_beta   90.00
_cell.angle_gamma   90.00
#
_symmetry.space_group_name_H-M   'P 1'
#
loop_
_entity.id
_entity.type
_entity.pdbx_description
1 polymer ?
#
loop_
_entity_poly.entity_id
_entity_poly.type
_entity_poly.pdbx_seq_one_letter_code
_entity_poly.pdbx_strand_id
1 'polypeptide(L)'
;MLKGLASFPQIEIVGMDNAAEFATRVYKNQYTAPTVLIFKYRYLAAKEAAKTLRELTQKPEGELNKEAIARAEEVFRDESEYGDSLNSWLGQGVVAECQSLGIHMIELGGSYGVAFRFCPLEHAAALSSHVDHVQQFMRLLSGVLKIVDSTVAARASFETLKSEYPSLALLPVHKWAGVGAVCYVPSIIKSKQPPDWDEKDKQQISHMNLELVHQLRSVDSAFSTGECATYNVACVKFGMLSDAKDLADLLKMVAEKGQEIETNQQYLDSLAELIRQGIEAANEDLKKENDLRLQQEVMHCY
;
A
#
# COMPACT_ATOMS: atom_id res chain seq x y z
N MET A 1 -18.73 26.12 -1.70
CA MET A 1 -18.10 24.88 -2.21
C MET A 1 -17.09 25.18 -3.32
N LEU A 2 -17.53 25.58 -4.52
CA LEU A 2 -16.66 25.82 -5.70
C LEU A 2 -15.38 26.62 -5.40
N LYS A 3 -15.52 27.82 -4.81
CA LYS A 3 -14.36 28.66 -4.44
C LYS A 3 -13.37 27.98 -3.49
N GLY A 4 -13.86 27.17 -2.54
CA GLY A 4 -13.01 26.46 -1.59
C GLY A 4 -12.26 25.31 -2.26
N LEU A 5 -12.96 24.47 -3.04
CA LEU A 5 -12.32 23.39 -3.81
C LEU A 5 -11.27 23.95 -4.78
N ALA A 6 -11.59 25.03 -5.48
CA ALA A 6 -10.70 25.67 -6.44
C ALA A 6 -9.45 26.31 -5.80
N SER A 7 -9.42 26.49 -4.48
CA SER A 7 -8.22 26.97 -3.78
C SER A 7 -7.20 25.88 -3.48
N PHE A 8 -7.58 24.60 -3.60
CA PHE A 8 -6.67 23.48 -3.41
C PHE A 8 -6.04 23.08 -4.75
N PRO A 9 -4.72 23.27 -4.96
CA PRO A 9 -4.06 22.80 -6.19
C PRO A 9 -4.13 21.27 -6.34
N GLN A 10 -4.24 20.55 -5.22
CA GLN A 10 -4.43 19.10 -5.17
C GLN A 10 -5.81 18.66 -5.64
N ILE A 11 -6.77 19.56 -5.82
CA ILE A 11 -8.11 19.21 -6.28
C ILE A 11 -8.24 19.56 -7.75
N GLU A 12 -8.81 18.62 -8.49
CA GLU A 12 -9.28 18.83 -9.84
C GLU A 12 -10.80 18.83 -9.85
N ILE A 13 -11.40 19.81 -10.53
CA ILE A 13 -12.84 19.83 -10.80
C ILE A 13 -13.02 19.37 -12.24
N VAL A 14 -13.72 18.25 -12.41
CA VAL A 14 -13.90 17.59 -13.71
C VAL A 14 -14.66 18.54 -14.65
N GLY A 15 -14.13 18.70 -15.86
CA GLY A 15 -14.69 19.62 -16.86
C GLY A 15 -14.27 21.09 -16.68
N MET A 16 -13.30 21.39 -15.81
CA MET A 16 -12.77 22.75 -15.62
C MET A 16 -11.24 22.76 -15.65
N ASP A 17 -10.65 23.31 -16.73
CA ASP A 17 -9.19 23.40 -16.86
C ASP A 17 -8.56 24.33 -15.80
N ASN A 18 -9.20 25.49 -15.56
CA ASN A 18 -8.79 26.45 -14.54
C ASN A 18 -9.95 26.72 -13.56
N ALA A 19 -10.09 25.85 -12.57
CA ALA A 19 -11.14 25.94 -11.55
C ALA A 19 -11.12 27.28 -10.78
N ALA A 20 -9.94 27.84 -10.49
CA ALA A 20 -9.80 29.08 -9.73
C ALA A 20 -10.29 30.30 -10.52
N GLU A 21 -9.91 30.38 -11.80
CA GLU A 21 -10.41 31.41 -12.69
C GLU A 21 -11.90 31.27 -12.93
N PHE A 22 -12.38 30.06 -13.21
CA PHE A 22 -13.81 29.78 -13.40
C PHE A 22 -14.62 30.19 -12.17
N ALA A 23 -14.18 29.82 -10.97
CA ALA A 23 -14.82 30.22 -9.71
C ALA A 23 -14.85 31.76 -9.54
N THR A 24 -13.79 32.46 -9.97
CA THR A 24 -13.73 33.92 -9.93
C THR A 24 -14.74 34.56 -10.89
N ARG A 25 -14.86 34.02 -12.10
CA ARG A 25 -15.83 34.50 -13.11
C ARG A 25 -17.28 34.26 -12.65
N VAL A 26 -17.57 33.11 -12.04
CA VAL A 26 -18.88 32.83 -11.42
C VAL A 26 -19.17 33.85 -10.31
N TYR A 27 -18.20 34.13 -9.43
CA TYR A 27 -18.39 35.09 -8.34
C TYR A 27 -18.59 36.54 -8.82
N LYS A 28 -17.99 36.89 -9.97
CA LYS A 28 -18.20 38.17 -10.65
C LYS A 28 -19.49 38.23 -11.48
N ASN A 29 -20.38 37.24 -11.38
CA ASN A 29 -21.60 37.09 -12.17
C ASN A 29 -21.36 37.08 -13.69
N GLN A 30 -20.16 36.66 -14.13
CA GLN A 30 -19.83 36.53 -15.55
C GLN A 30 -20.27 35.17 -16.10
N TYR A 31 -20.27 34.14 -15.24
CA TYR A 31 -20.73 32.79 -15.55
C TYR A 31 -21.77 32.32 -14.55
N THR A 32 -22.65 31.43 -15.01
CA THR A 32 -23.61 30.73 -14.14
C THR A 32 -22.89 29.74 -13.25
N ALA A 33 -23.28 29.68 -11.98
CA ALA A 33 -22.76 28.67 -11.06
C ALA A 33 -23.19 27.27 -11.51
N PRO A 34 -22.27 26.29 -11.53
CA PRO A 34 -22.59 24.92 -11.89
C PRO A 34 -23.53 24.30 -10.85
N THR A 35 -24.57 23.61 -11.32
CA THR A 35 -25.54 22.93 -10.46
C THR A 35 -24.94 21.73 -9.75
N VAL A 36 -24.01 21.03 -10.42
CA VAL A 36 -23.31 19.85 -9.90
C VAL A 36 -21.82 20.11 -9.99
N LEU A 37 -21.11 19.82 -8.91
CA LEU A 37 -19.65 19.80 -8.87
C LEU A 37 -19.19 18.35 -8.82
N ILE A 38 -18.30 18.00 -9.75
CA ILE A 38 -17.59 16.72 -9.72
C ILE A 38 -16.11 17.04 -9.53
N PHE A 39 -15.49 16.48 -8.50
CA PHE A 39 -14.10 16.76 -8.18
C PHE A 39 -13.37 15.51 -7.70
N LYS A 40 -12.05 15.47 -7.86
CA LYS A 40 -11.19 14.38 -7.37
C LYS A 40 -9.81 14.90 -7.01
N TYR A 41 -9.04 14.08 -6.31
CA TYR A 41 -7.62 14.33 -6.07
C TYR A 41 -6.87 14.36 -7.41
N ARG A 42 -6.08 15.41 -7.61
CA ARG A 42 -5.23 15.65 -8.77
C ARG A 42 -3.94 14.88 -8.61
N TYR A 43 -3.98 13.60 -8.99
CA TYR A 43 -2.79 12.77 -9.01
C TYR A 43 -1.99 12.98 -10.31
N LEU A 44 -0.83 13.63 -10.21
CA LEU A 44 -0.05 14.07 -11.38
C LEU A 44 0.54 12.90 -12.18
N ALA A 45 1.02 11.84 -11.52
CA ALA A 45 1.65 10.72 -12.21
C ALA A 45 0.68 10.01 -13.17
N ALA A 46 -0.59 9.80 -12.76
CA ALA A 46 -1.62 9.26 -13.64
C ALA A 46 -1.90 10.17 -14.85
N LYS A 47 -1.86 11.50 -14.67
CA LYS A 47 -2.04 12.46 -15.79
C LYS A 47 -0.89 12.42 -16.78
N GLU A 48 0.35 12.37 -16.30
CA GLU A 48 1.52 12.26 -17.16
C GLU A 48 1.57 10.91 -17.87
N ALA A 49 1.17 9.82 -17.20
CA ALA A 49 1.03 8.50 -17.83
C ALA A 49 -0.04 8.51 -18.93
N ALA A 50 -1.21 9.13 -18.68
CA ALA A 50 -2.28 9.28 -19.68
C ALA A 50 -1.82 10.09 -20.89
N LYS A 51 -1.09 11.18 -20.65
CA LYS A 51 -0.52 12.02 -21.71
C LYS A 51 0.51 11.25 -22.54
N THR A 52 1.42 10.54 -21.90
CA THR A 52 2.44 9.72 -22.56
C THR A 52 1.81 8.65 -23.44
N LEU A 53 0.80 7.94 -22.92
CA LEU A 53 0.05 6.94 -23.70
C LEU A 53 -0.64 7.59 -24.92
N ARG A 54 -1.31 8.74 -24.73
CA ARG A 54 -1.96 9.46 -25.83
C ARG A 54 -0.96 9.88 -26.91
N GLU A 55 0.19 10.40 -26.53
CA GLU A 55 1.23 10.83 -27.47
C GLU A 55 1.79 9.65 -28.28
N LEU A 56 1.96 8.48 -27.65
CA LEU A 56 2.42 7.27 -28.34
C LEU A 56 1.37 6.71 -29.31
N THR A 57 0.10 6.68 -28.91
CA THR A 57 -1.00 6.16 -29.74
C THR A 57 -1.34 7.07 -30.92
N GLN A 58 -0.99 8.35 -30.84
CA GLN A 58 -1.20 9.31 -31.93
C GLN A 58 -0.07 9.32 -32.98
N LYS A 59 0.99 8.52 -32.81
CA LYS A 59 2.06 8.43 -33.80
C LYS A 59 1.60 7.70 -35.07
N PRO A 60 2.07 8.13 -36.26
CA PRO A 60 1.72 7.48 -37.53
C PRO A 60 2.16 6.00 -37.56
N GLU A 61 1.43 5.17 -38.31
CA GLU A 61 1.55 3.70 -38.28
C GLU A 61 2.95 3.13 -38.50
N GLY A 62 3.83 3.85 -39.21
CA GLY A 62 5.22 3.46 -39.46
C GLY A 62 6.18 3.63 -38.26
N GLU A 63 5.77 4.35 -37.22
CA GLU A 63 6.58 4.61 -36.01
C GLU A 63 5.98 4.00 -34.73
N LEU A 64 4.92 3.19 -34.88
CA LEU A 64 4.23 2.55 -33.76
C LEU A 64 5.10 1.43 -33.16
N ASN A 65 5.77 1.75 -32.06
CA ASN A 65 6.40 0.74 -31.22
C ASN A 65 5.34 0.11 -30.30
N LYS A 66 4.79 -1.04 -30.72
CA LYS A 66 3.76 -1.78 -29.97
C LYS A 66 4.16 -2.12 -28.54
N GLU A 67 5.43 -2.43 -28.30
CA GLU A 67 5.93 -2.73 -26.95
C GLU A 67 5.96 -1.47 -26.07
N ALA A 68 6.33 -0.31 -26.64
CA ALA A 68 6.32 0.95 -25.91
C ALA A 68 4.89 1.37 -25.54
N ILE A 69 3.92 1.12 -26.42
CA ILE A 69 2.51 1.37 -26.14
C ILE A 69 2.03 0.44 -25.02
N ALA A 70 2.30 -0.87 -25.11
CA ALA A 70 1.91 -1.83 -24.07
C ALA A 70 2.47 -1.46 -22.69
N ARG A 71 3.74 -1.05 -22.61
CA ARG A 71 4.34 -0.55 -21.36
C ARG A 71 3.69 0.74 -20.87
N ALA A 72 3.38 1.67 -21.75
CA ALA A 72 2.68 2.91 -21.37
C ALA A 72 1.24 2.65 -20.91
N GLU A 73 0.55 1.66 -21.48
CA GLU A 73 -0.78 1.21 -21.04
C GLU A 73 -0.73 0.59 -19.63
N GLU A 74 0.30 -0.22 -19.35
CA GLU A 74 0.52 -0.80 -18.02
C GLU A 74 0.78 0.30 -16.98
N VAL A 75 1.72 1.20 -17.23
CA VAL A 75 2.00 2.33 -16.34
C VAL A 75 0.77 3.20 -16.12
N PHE A 76 0.02 3.52 -17.17
CA PHE A 76 -1.21 4.30 -17.04
C PHE A 76 -2.26 3.57 -16.19
N ARG A 77 -2.42 2.26 -16.37
CA ARG A 77 -3.33 1.44 -15.58
C ARG A 77 -2.97 1.46 -14.10
N ASP A 78 -1.70 1.24 -13.77
CA ASP A 78 -1.23 1.17 -12.38
C ASP A 78 -1.35 2.52 -11.67
N GLU A 79 -0.95 3.61 -12.35
CA GLU A 79 -1.06 4.96 -11.79
C GLU A 79 -2.51 5.42 -11.67
N SER A 80 -3.38 5.02 -12.61
CA SER A 80 -4.83 5.28 -12.52
C SER A 80 -5.48 4.51 -11.36
N GLU A 81 -5.16 3.22 -11.20
CA GLU A 81 -5.66 2.39 -10.10
C GLU A 81 -5.23 2.97 -8.75
N TYR A 82 -3.99 3.44 -8.65
CA TYR A 82 -3.51 4.09 -7.44
C TYR A 82 -4.25 5.41 -7.17
N GLY A 83 -4.43 6.25 -8.19
CA GLY A 83 -5.22 7.48 -8.08
C GLY A 83 -6.66 7.23 -7.61
N ASP A 84 -7.27 6.14 -8.04
CA ASP A 84 -8.61 5.74 -7.58
C ASP A 84 -8.62 5.19 -6.16
N SER A 85 -7.55 4.50 -5.76
CA SER A 85 -7.35 4.07 -4.37
C SER A 85 -7.19 5.27 -3.44
N LEU A 86 -6.42 6.30 -3.85
CA LEU A 86 -6.29 7.57 -3.11
C LEU A 86 -7.64 8.27 -2.95
N ASN A 87 -8.42 8.37 -4.03
CA ASN A 87 -9.75 8.98 -3.98
C ASN A 87 -10.71 8.18 -3.10
N SER A 88 -10.66 6.86 -3.14
CA SER A 88 -11.47 6.00 -2.27
C SER A 88 -11.13 6.20 -0.79
N TRP A 89 -9.84 6.25 -0.45
CA TRP A 89 -9.38 6.53 0.90
C TRP A 89 -9.74 7.95 1.37
N LEU A 90 -9.51 8.96 0.52
CA LEU A 90 -9.91 10.34 0.77
C LEU A 90 -11.41 10.44 1.05
N GLY A 91 -12.22 9.67 0.32
CA GLY A 91 -13.66 9.61 0.50
C GLY A 91 -14.06 9.01 1.84
N GLN A 92 -13.43 7.92 2.26
CA GLN A 92 -13.65 7.34 3.59
C GLN A 92 -13.36 8.34 4.71
N GLY A 93 -12.28 9.13 4.58
CA GLY A 93 -11.92 10.13 5.58
C GLY A 93 -12.80 11.39 5.59
N VAL A 94 -13.25 11.86 4.43
CA VAL A 94 -13.91 13.18 4.32
C VAL A 94 -15.43 13.07 4.17
N VAL A 95 -15.93 12.12 3.38
CA VAL A 95 -17.38 11.98 3.12
C VAL A 95 -18.11 11.44 4.34
N ALA A 96 -17.51 10.48 5.05
CA ALA A 96 -18.10 9.89 6.26
C ALA A 96 -18.37 10.95 7.35
N GLU A 97 -17.48 11.93 7.48
CA GLU A 97 -17.52 13.00 8.49
C GLU A 97 -18.39 14.20 8.06
N CYS A 98 -18.72 14.31 6.77
CA CYS A 98 -19.42 15.47 6.20
C CYS A 98 -20.74 15.09 5.50
N GLN A 99 -21.49 14.15 6.08
CA GLN A 99 -22.76 13.65 5.54
C GLN A 99 -23.78 14.77 5.31
N SER A 100 -23.75 15.83 6.12
CA SER A 100 -24.64 16.99 6.00
C SER A 100 -24.51 17.77 4.70
N LEU A 101 -23.50 17.49 3.86
CA LEU A 101 -23.33 18.10 2.54
C LEU A 101 -23.83 17.24 1.38
N GLY A 102 -24.24 15.99 1.62
CA GLY A 102 -24.71 15.08 0.57
C GLY A 102 -23.68 14.84 -0.53
N ILE A 103 -22.39 14.78 -0.16
CA ILE A 103 -21.31 14.46 -1.09
C ILE A 103 -21.31 12.95 -1.29
N HIS A 104 -21.31 12.51 -2.55
CA HIS A 104 -21.30 11.09 -2.89
C HIS A 104 -20.01 10.73 -3.63
N MET A 105 -19.45 9.57 -3.31
CA MET A 105 -18.45 8.96 -4.18
C MET A 105 -19.15 8.37 -5.40
N ILE A 106 -18.62 8.64 -6.57
CA ILE A 106 -19.10 8.13 -7.85
C ILE A 106 -17.94 7.55 -8.66
N GLU A 107 -18.24 6.56 -9.48
CA GLU A 107 -17.32 6.02 -10.47
C GLU A 107 -17.66 6.63 -11.83
N LEU A 108 -16.71 7.33 -12.43
CA LEU A 108 -16.84 7.93 -13.75
C LEU A 108 -16.27 6.97 -14.79
N GLY A 109 -17.03 6.74 -15.86
CA GLY A 109 -16.58 5.88 -16.95
C GLY A 109 -15.35 6.41 -17.69
N GLY A 110 -14.69 5.52 -18.44
CA GLY A 110 -13.49 5.85 -19.20
C GLY A 110 -12.27 5.99 -18.29
N SER A 111 -11.46 7.04 -18.51
CA SER A 111 -10.21 7.29 -17.78
C SER A 111 -10.37 8.20 -16.55
N TYR A 112 -11.60 8.53 -16.16
CA TYR A 112 -11.86 9.48 -15.07
C TYR A 112 -11.87 8.82 -13.69
N GLY A 113 -12.21 7.54 -13.58
CA GLY A 113 -12.12 6.76 -12.34
C GLY A 113 -13.01 7.29 -11.21
N VAL A 114 -12.57 7.11 -9.96
CA VAL A 114 -13.32 7.49 -8.76
C VAL A 114 -13.27 9.01 -8.53
N ALA A 115 -14.42 9.61 -8.23
CA ALA A 115 -14.58 11.04 -7.97
C ALA A 115 -15.69 11.32 -6.94
N PHE A 116 -15.81 12.58 -6.55
CA PHE A 116 -16.82 13.09 -5.62
C PHE A 116 -17.83 13.95 -6.34
N ARG A 117 -19.11 13.72 -6.06
CA ARG A 117 -20.24 14.50 -6.59
C ARG A 117 -20.88 15.29 -5.47
N PHE A 118 -21.01 16.60 -5.69
CA PHE A 118 -21.75 17.52 -4.82
C PHE A 118 -22.82 18.24 -5.63
N CYS A 119 -24.08 18.07 -5.25
CA CYS A 119 -25.22 18.79 -5.82
C CYS A 119 -26.02 19.44 -4.68
N PRO A 120 -25.86 20.76 -4.44
CA PRO A 120 -26.56 21.44 -3.36
C PRO A 120 -28.07 21.50 -3.60
N LEU A 121 -28.54 21.55 -4.85
CA LEU A 121 -29.98 21.59 -5.14
C LEU A 121 -30.70 20.29 -4.76
N GLU A 122 -30.01 19.15 -4.82
CA GLU A 122 -30.57 17.86 -4.43
C GLU A 122 -30.58 17.66 -2.91
N HIS A 123 -29.53 18.12 -2.22
CA HIS A 123 -29.27 17.69 -0.84
C HIS A 123 -29.42 18.81 0.20
N ALA A 124 -29.23 20.08 -0.15
CA ALA A 124 -29.09 21.13 0.85
C ALA A 124 -30.34 21.33 1.71
N ALA A 125 -31.53 21.26 1.09
CA ALA A 125 -32.79 21.38 1.82
C ALA A 125 -33.07 20.15 2.69
N ALA A 126 -32.87 18.94 2.13
CA ALA A 126 -33.15 17.68 2.83
C ALA A 126 -32.19 17.44 4.02
N LEU A 127 -30.93 17.84 3.89
CA LEU A 127 -29.88 17.61 4.89
C LEU A 127 -29.62 18.84 5.77
N SER A 128 -30.39 19.92 5.61
CA SER A 128 -30.16 21.20 6.30
C SER A 128 -28.71 21.67 6.18
N SER A 129 -28.17 21.65 4.96
CA SER A 129 -26.78 22.05 4.72
C SER A 129 -26.59 23.55 4.91
N HIS A 130 -25.63 23.94 5.75
CA HIS A 130 -25.27 25.32 6.00
C HIS A 130 -23.84 25.63 5.57
N VAL A 131 -23.49 26.92 5.53
CA VAL A 131 -22.13 27.38 5.17
C VAL A 131 -21.09 26.81 6.14
N ASP A 132 -21.43 26.65 7.42
CA ASP A 132 -20.52 26.10 8.43
C ASP A 132 -20.12 24.65 8.13
N HIS A 133 -21.05 23.84 7.59
CA HIS A 133 -20.76 22.48 7.12
C HIS A 133 -19.75 22.50 5.97
N VAL A 134 -19.89 23.44 5.04
CA VAL A 134 -18.93 23.63 3.94
C VAL A 134 -17.56 24.03 4.49
N GLN A 135 -17.50 24.94 5.45
CA GLN A 135 -16.23 25.35 6.06
C GLN A 135 -15.55 24.20 6.82
N GLN A 136 -16.33 23.39 7.54
CA GLN A 136 -15.83 22.20 8.24
C GLN A 136 -15.25 21.20 7.24
N PHE A 137 -15.97 20.92 6.15
CA PHE A 137 -15.47 20.08 5.06
C PHE A 137 -14.16 20.62 4.48
N MET A 138 -14.03 21.93 4.25
CA MET A 138 -12.78 22.50 3.72
C MET A 138 -11.60 22.34 4.69
N ARG A 139 -11.83 22.49 6.00
CA ARG A 139 -10.78 22.26 7.02
C ARG A 139 -10.34 20.80 7.06
N LEU A 140 -11.30 19.88 7.08
CA LEU A 140 -11.03 18.44 7.07
C LEU A 140 -10.29 18.03 5.81
N LEU A 141 -10.81 18.43 4.64
CA LEU A 141 -10.17 18.19 3.35
C LEU A 141 -8.74 18.70 3.32
N SER A 142 -8.47 19.91 3.82
CA SER A 142 -7.12 20.45 3.89
C SER A 142 -6.17 19.60 4.73
N GLY A 143 -6.63 19.05 5.86
CA GLY A 143 -5.83 18.16 6.70
C GLY A 143 -5.54 16.83 6.01
N VAL A 144 -6.58 16.21 5.45
CA VAL A 144 -6.46 14.92 4.77
C VAL A 144 -5.60 15.01 3.50
N LEU A 145 -5.70 16.11 2.73
CA LEU A 145 -4.87 16.33 1.55
C LEU A 145 -3.37 16.40 1.87
N LYS A 146 -2.97 16.91 3.05
CA LYS A 146 -1.56 16.91 3.46
C LYS A 146 -1.02 15.50 3.66
N ILE A 147 -1.84 14.61 4.21
CA ILE A 147 -1.50 13.19 4.39
C ILE A 147 -1.37 12.52 3.01
N VAL A 148 -2.31 12.78 2.10
CA VAL A 148 -2.25 12.26 0.73
C VAL A 148 -0.96 12.72 0.03
N ASP A 149 -0.67 14.02 0.03
CA ASP A 149 0.54 14.56 -0.62
C ASP A 149 1.82 13.98 -0.01
N SER A 150 1.89 13.85 1.31
CA SER A 150 3.04 13.26 2.01
C SER A 150 3.21 11.78 1.66
N THR A 151 2.11 11.03 1.56
CA THR A 151 2.11 9.62 1.15
C THR A 151 2.57 9.46 -0.30
N VAL A 152 2.08 10.32 -1.20
CA VAL A 152 2.48 10.32 -2.62
C VAL A 152 3.97 10.66 -2.77
N ALA A 153 4.47 11.65 -2.02
CA ALA A 153 5.89 11.99 -2.00
C ALA A 153 6.75 10.83 -1.47
N ALA A 154 6.30 10.17 -0.40
CA ALA A 154 6.95 8.99 0.15
C ALA A 154 7.00 7.84 -0.89
N ARG A 155 5.88 7.55 -1.55
CA ARG A 155 5.81 6.55 -2.65
C ARG A 155 6.81 6.83 -3.75
N ALA A 156 6.96 8.09 -4.17
CA ALA A 156 7.94 8.46 -5.21
C ALA A 156 9.40 8.17 -4.80
N SER A 157 9.71 8.22 -3.50
CA SER A 157 11.05 7.91 -2.96
C SER A 157 11.21 6.45 -2.50
N PHE A 158 10.15 5.65 -2.54
CA PHE A 158 10.08 4.36 -1.86
C PHE A 158 11.09 3.36 -2.41
N GLU A 159 11.21 3.27 -3.72
CA GLU A 159 12.19 2.39 -4.36
C GLU A 159 13.63 2.79 -4.07
N THR A 160 13.91 4.10 -4.08
CA THR A 160 15.23 4.63 -3.74
C THR A 160 15.62 4.32 -2.29
N LEU A 161 14.75 4.61 -1.32
CA LEU A 161 15.02 4.35 0.10
C LEU A 161 15.11 2.86 0.41
N LYS A 162 14.26 2.04 -0.23
CA LYS A 162 14.30 0.58 -0.09
C LYS A 162 15.65 0.00 -0.53
N SER A 163 16.39 0.64 -1.45
CA SER A 163 17.68 0.14 -1.95
C SER A 163 18.73 -0.03 -0.84
N GLU A 164 18.60 0.68 0.28
CA GLU A 164 19.45 0.56 1.47
C GLU A 164 19.23 -0.78 2.21
N TYR A 165 18.12 -1.48 1.94
CA TYR A 165 17.69 -2.69 2.65
C TYR A 165 17.58 -3.89 1.71
N PRO A 166 18.68 -4.62 1.44
CA PRO A 166 18.70 -5.75 0.50
C PRO A 166 17.96 -6.99 1.02
N SER A 167 17.63 -7.05 2.31
CA SER A 167 16.73 -8.09 2.87
C SER A 167 15.26 -7.85 2.52
N LEU A 168 14.91 -6.67 2.00
CA LEU A 168 13.55 -6.35 1.58
C LEU A 168 13.41 -6.51 0.06
N ALA A 169 12.28 -7.04 -0.38
CA ALA A 169 11.84 -7.06 -1.77
C ALA A 169 10.59 -6.19 -1.93
N LEU A 170 10.56 -5.33 -2.94
CA LEU A 170 9.34 -4.59 -3.28
C LEU A 170 8.38 -5.53 -3.98
N LEU A 171 7.14 -5.56 -3.52
CA LEU A 171 6.10 -6.37 -4.14
C LEU A 171 4.95 -5.49 -4.62
N PRO A 172 4.44 -5.71 -5.85
CA PRO A 172 3.27 -4.98 -6.34
C PRO A 172 2.04 -5.32 -5.49
N VAL A 173 1.25 -4.29 -5.21
CA VAL A 173 0.00 -4.39 -4.46
C VAL A 173 -1.06 -3.56 -5.16
N HIS A 174 -2.16 -4.20 -5.51
CA HIS A 174 -3.32 -3.58 -6.14
C HIS A 174 -4.27 -2.97 -5.11
N LYS A 175 -5.09 -2.00 -5.55
CA LYS A 175 -6.13 -1.33 -4.75
C LYS A 175 -5.65 -0.83 -3.38
N TRP A 176 -4.48 -0.20 -3.33
CA TRP A 176 -3.88 0.30 -2.10
C TRP A 176 -3.54 1.78 -2.19
N ALA A 177 -4.04 2.58 -1.25
CA ALA A 177 -3.82 4.03 -1.23
C ALA A 177 -2.51 4.45 -0.53
N GLY A 178 -1.89 3.55 0.23
CA GLY A 178 -0.66 3.86 0.99
C GLY A 178 0.59 3.93 0.12
N VAL A 179 1.76 3.95 0.77
CA VAL A 179 3.06 4.09 0.09
C VAL A 179 3.36 2.90 -0.83
N GLY A 180 3.10 1.67 -0.36
CA GLY A 180 3.38 0.44 -1.09
C GLY A 180 3.56 -0.74 -0.14
N ALA A 181 4.26 -1.79 -0.59
CA ALA A 181 4.55 -2.94 0.27
C ALA A 181 5.96 -3.50 0.04
N VAL A 182 6.52 -4.07 1.11
CA VAL A 182 7.75 -4.85 1.06
C VAL A 182 7.52 -6.25 1.62
N CYS A 183 8.37 -7.17 1.19
CA CYS A 183 8.49 -8.50 1.74
C CYS A 183 9.90 -8.65 2.33
N TYR A 184 9.99 -9.06 3.59
CA TYR A 184 11.26 -9.49 4.17
C TYR A 184 11.63 -10.87 3.62
N VAL A 185 12.81 -10.97 3.01
CA VAL A 185 13.37 -12.19 2.42
C VAL A 185 14.46 -12.73 3.35
N PRO A 186 14.23 -13.89 4.00
CA PRO A 186 15.21 -14.49 4.90
C PRO A 186 16.53 -14.80 4.21
N SER A 187 17.63 -14.80 4.96
CA SER A 187 18.98 -15.04 4.44
C SER A 187 19.14 -16.38 3.73
N ILE A 188 18.37 -17.40 4.14
CA ILE A 188 18.38 -18.73 3.51
C ILE A 188 17.79 -18.74 2.09
N ILE A 189 16.92 -17.78 1.76
CA ILE A 189 16.24 -17.64 0.46
C ILE A 189 16.78 -16.45 -0.34
N LYS A 190 17.63 -15.61 0.25
CA LYS A 190 18.15 -14.35 -0.33
C LYS A 190 18.86 -14.49 -1.68
N SER A 191 19.32 -15.70 -2.03
CA SER A 191 19.92 -16.00 -3.34
C SER A 191 18.91 -16.14 -4.48
N LYS A 192 17.63 -16.36 -4.18
CA LYS A 192 16.54 -16.52 -5.16
C LYS A 192 15.76 -15.21 -5.33
N GLN A 193 15.31 -14.92 -6.55
CA GLN A 193 14.40 -13.81 -6.83
C GLN A 193 12.94 -14.23 -6.64
N PRO A 194 11.99 -13.29 -6.47
CA PRO A 194 10.57 -13.62 -6.29
C PRO A 194 9.96 -14.61 -7.29
N PRO A 195 10.30 -14.58 -8.60
CA PRO A 195 9.81 -15.56 -9.57
C PRO A 195 10.33 -17.00 -9.35
N ASP A 196 11.48 -17.14 -8.68
CA ASP A 196 12.18 -18.42 -8.48
C ASP A 196 11.82 -19.08 -7.14
N TRP A 197 10.97 -18.45 -6.32
CA TRP A 197 10.55 -19.01 -5.05
C TRP A 197 9.66 -20.23 -5.26
N ASP A 198 10.09 -21.36 -4.69
CA ASP A 198 9.27 -22.56 -4.63
C ASP A 198 8.20 -22.44 -3.54
N GLU A 199 7.32 -23.43 -3.46
CA GLU A 199 6.18 -23.36 -2.53
C GLU A 199 6.60 -23.39 -1.05
N LYS A 200 7.74 -24.01 -0.73
CA LYS A 200 8.28 -24.01 0.63
C LYS A 200 8.87 -22.65 0.97
N ASP A 201 9.61 -22.05 0.03
CA ASP A 201 10.15 -20.69 0.18
C ASP A 201 9.01 -19.71 0.46
N LYS A 202 7.94 -19.75 -0.35
CA LYS A 202 6.77 -18.86 -0.21
C LYS A 202 6.07 -19.03 1.12
N GLN A 203 5.91 -20.26 1.61
CA GLN A 203 5.30 -20.53 2.91
C GLN A 203 6.15 -19.96 4.04
N GLN A 204 7.47 -20.17 4.01
CA GLN A 204 8.39 -19.65 5.02
C GLN A 204 8.42 -18.11 5.01
N ILE A 205 8.55 -17.51 3.83
CA ILE A 205 8.49 -16.05 3.65
C ILE A 205 7.19 -15.50 4.19
N SER A 206 6.05 -16.10 3.82
CA SER A 206 4.75 -15.62 4.24
C SER A 206 4.56 -15.72 5.75
N HIS A 207 4.97 -16.84 6.35
CA HIS A 207 4.93 -17.03 7.80
C HIS A 207 5.71 -15.93 8.53
N MET A 208 6.96 -15.68 8.11
CA MET A 208 7.80 -14.65 8.71
C MET A 208 7.23 -13.25 8.52
N ASN A 209 6.72 -12.92 7.33
CA ASN A 209 6.13 -11.60 7.07
C ASN A 209 4.83 -11.38 7.85
N LEU A 210 4.01 -12.43 8.06
CA LEU A 210 2.83 -12.34 8.91
C LEU A 210 3.19 -12.06 10.37
N GLU A 211 4.19 -12.76 10.91
CA GLU A 211 4.71 -12.51 12.25
C GLU A 211 5.30 -11.10 12.37
N LEU A 212 6.08 -10.68 11.36
CA LEU A 212 6.67 -9.34 11.28
C LEU A 212 5.60 -8.25 11.33
N VAL A 213 4.53 -8.36 10.52
CA VAL A 213 3.41 -7.41 10.58
C VAL A 213 2.75 -7.41 11.95
N HIS A 214 2.54 -8.59 12.55
CA HIS A 214 1.93 -8.68 13.87
C HIS A 214 2.74 -7.91 14.94
N GLN A 215 4.07 -8.04 14.93
CA GLN A 215 4.94 -7.29 15.84
C GLN A 215 4.97 -5.80 15.50
N LEU A 216 5.09 -5.44 14.22
CA LEU A 216 5.16 -4.04 13.78
C LEU A 216 3.89 -3.24 14.10
N ARG A 217 2.71 -3.85 13.94
CA ARG A 217 1.42 -3.19 14.25
C ARG A 217 1.27 -2.77 15.71
N SER A 218 2.00 -3.42 16.62
CA SER A 218 2.00 -3.03 18.04
C SER A 218 2.78 -1.75 18.30
N VAL A 219 3.71 -1.40 17.39
CA VAL A 219 4.58 -0.23 17.46
C VAL A 219 4.01 0.92 16.63
N ASP A 220 3.58 0.64 15.40
CA ASP A 220 3.08 1.66 14.48
C ASP A 220 1.88 1.15 13.66
N SER A 221 0.81 1.94 13.67
CA SER A 221 -0.43 1.69 12.93
C SER A 221 -0.31 1.83 11.41
N ALA A 222 0.79 2.39 10.90
CA ALA A 222 1.05 2.51 9.47
C ALA A 222 1.26 1.13 8.81
N PHE A 223 1.56 0.09 9.58
CA PHE A 223 1.79 -1.24 9.03
C PHE A 223 0.51 -2.07 8.95
N SER A 224 0.35 -2.78 7.85
CA SER A 224 -0.74 -3.75 7.69
C SER A 224 -0.31 -4.96 6.87
N THR A 225 -1.13 -6.01 6.92
CA THR A 225 -0.86 -7.26 6.21
C THR A 225 -1.32 -7.08 4.78
N GLY A 226 -0.44 -7.40 3.84
CA GLY A 226 -0.73 -7.51 2.44
C GLY A 226 -0.50 -8.91 1.91
N GLU A 227 -0.99 -9.12 0.70
CA GLU A 227 -0.73 -10.29 -0.10
C GLU A 227 -0.37 -9.79 -1.49
N CYS A 228 0.73 -10.28 -2.04
CA CYS A 228 1.11 -10.02 -3.41
C CYS A 228 0.47 -11.09 -4.30
N ALA A 229 -0.57 -10.72 -5.05
CA ALA A 229 -1.27 -11.66 -5.94
C ALA A 229 -0.35 -12.27 -7.02
N THR A 230 0.69 -11.54 -7.44
CA THR A 230 1.65 -11.99 -8.46
C THR A 230 2.51 -13.16 -7.99
N TYR A 231 2.94 -13.14 -6.72
CA TYR A 231 3.86 -14.16 -6.18
C TYR A 231 3.22 -15.06 -5.12
N ASN A 232 1.98 -14.78 -4.73
CA ASN A 232 1.23 -15.49 -3.70
C ASN A 232 1.97 -15.56 -2.35
N VAL A 233 2.49 -14.42 -1.89
CA VAL A 233 3.19 -14.29 -0.60
C VAL A 233 2.62 -13.15 0.24
N ALA A 234 2.68 -13.32 1.56
CA ALA A 234 2.36 -12.25 2.49
C ALA A 234 3.44 -11.15 2.45
N CYS A 235 3.02 -9.91 2.63
CA CYS A 235 3.90 -8.74 2.63
C CYS A 235 3.47 -7.71 3.69
N VAL A 236 4.39 -6.81 4.03
CA VAL A 236 4.18 -5.67 4.91
C VAL A 236 3.74 -4.48 4.06
N LYS A 237 2.48 -4.07 4.18
CA LYS A 237 1.95 -2.85 3.55
C LYS A 237 2.24 -1.64 4.42
N PHE A 238 2.73 -0.59 3.78
CA PHE A 238 2.89 0.75 4.35
C PHE A 238 1.66 1.58 4.00
N GLY A 239 0.97 2.06 5.03
CA GLY A 239 -0.24 2.87 4.94
C GLY A 239 0.02 4.31 4.52
N MET A 240 -0.89 5.17 4.91
CA MET A 240 -0.81 6.61 4.68
C MET A 240 0.15 7.24 5.69
N LEU A 241 0.98 8.16 5.23
CA LEU A 241 1.96 8.86 6.07
C LEU A 241 1.62 10.34 6.21
N SER A 242 1.78 10.86 7.42
CA SER A 242 1.60 12.29 7.70
C SER A 242 2.83 13.12 7.35
N ASP A 243 4.03 12.52 7.39
CA ASP A 243 5.28 13.08 6.87
C ASP A 243 5.94 12.05 5.96
N ALA A 244 6.42 12.49 4.79
CA ALA A 244 7.09 11.63 3.84
C ALA A 244 8.44 11.10 4.36
N LYS A 245 9.06 11.82 5.30
CA LYS A 245 10.37 11.47 5.90
C LYS A 245 10.30 10.24 6.79
N ASP A 246 9.13 9.97 7.37
CA ASP A 246 8.92 8.81 8.24
C ASP A 246 9.18 7.49 7.50
N LEU A 247 9.08 7.47 6.17
CA LEU A 247 9.29 6.26 5.37
C LEU A 247 10.67 5.62 5.59
N ALA A 248 11.72 6.41 5.77
CA ALA A 248 13.08 5.88 5.98
C ALA A 248 13.16 5.11 7.32
N ASP A 249 12.62 5.69 8.39
CA ASP A 249 12.58 5.06 9.71
C ASP A 249 11.66 3.84 9.73
N LEU A 250 10.53 3.89 9.01
CA LEU A 250 9.63 2.75 8.87
C LEU A 250 10.29 1.59 8.12
N LEU A 251 10.99 1.85 7.01
CA LEU A 251 11.74 0.83 6.27
C LEU A 251 12.82 0.18 7.13
N LYS A 252 13.57 1.01 7.88
CA LYS A 252 14.56 0.55 8.85
C LYS A 252 13.93 -0.38 9.88
N MET A 253 12.79 0.02 10.45
CA MET A 253 12.06 -0.76 11.44
C MET A 253 11.65 -2.13 10.90
N VAL A 254 11.12 -2.20 9.66
CA VAL A 254 10.77 -3.47 9.02
C VAL A 254 12.00 -4.36 8.85
N ALA A 255 13.12 -3.80 8.38
CA ALA A 255 14.34 -4.56 8.16
C ALA A 255 14.95 -5.09 9.47
N GLU A 256 15.06 -4.26 10.50
CA GLU A 256 15.60 -4.63 11.82
C GLU A 256 14.72 -5.67 12.52
N LYS A 257 13.39 -5.48 12.50
CA LYS A 257 12.46 -6.45 13.09
C LYS A 257 12.41 -7.76 12.32
N GLY A 258 12.50 -7.73 11.00
CA GLY A 258 12.61 -8.96 10.20
C GLY A 258 13.86 -9.75 10.55
N GLN A 259 15.00 -9.06 10.72
CA GLN A 259 16.26 -9.69 11.11
C GLN A 259 16.21 -10.26 12.55
N GLU A 260 15.57 -9.54 13.48
CA GLU A 260 15.35 -10.02 14.85
C GLU A 260 14.53 -11.32 14.87
N ILE A 261 13.42 -11.36 14.12
CA ILE A 261 12.57 -12.55 14.01
C ILE A 261 13.34 -13.71 13.39
N GLU A 262 14.07 -13.47 12.30
CA GLU A 262 14.88 -14.50 11.65
C GLU A 262 15.94 -15.07 12.61
N THR A 263 16.65 -14.21 13.34
CA THR A 263 17.67 -14.63 14.30
C THR A 263 17.07 -15.46 15.44
N ASN A 264 15.91 -15.05 15.94
CA ASN A 264 15.19 -15.77 16.99
C ASN A 264 14.71 -17.16 16.52
N GLN A 265 14.19 -17.26 15.28
CA GLN A 265 13.78 -18.53 14.69
C GLN A 265 14.98 -19.48 14.53
N GLN A 266 16.11 -18.99 14.00
CA GLN A 266 17.34 -19.79 13.86
C GLN A 266 17.90 -20.28 15.21
N TYR A 267 17.81 -19.46 16.25
CA TYR A 267 18.20 -19.85 17.61
C TYR A 267 17.30 -20.96 18.17
N LEU A 268 15.98 -20.85 17.98
CA LEU A 268 15.02 -21.87 18.42
C LEU A 268 15.22 -23.20 17.69
N ASP A 269 15.45 -23.17 16.38
CA ASP A 269 15.73 -24.36 15.58
C ASP A 269 17.01 -25.05 16.05
N SER A 270 18.06 -24.28 16.34
CA SER A 270 19.33 -24.80 16.88
C SER A 270 19.14 -25.45 18.25
N LEU A 271 18.35 -24.83 19.13
CA LEU A 271 18.05 -25.38 20.45
C LEU A 271 17.22 -26.67 20.35
N ALA A 272 16.23 -26.71 19.46
CA ALA A 272 15.41 -27.90 19.24
C ALA A 272 16.25 -29.09 18.75
N GLU A 273 17.21 -28.84 17.86
CA GLU A 273 18.14 -29.85 17.37
C GLU A 273 19.08 -30.37 18.46
N LEU A 274 19.60 -29.50 19.33
CA LEU A 274 20.39 -29.90 20.49
C LEU A 274 19.59 -30.77 21.47
N ILE A 275 18.31 -30.44 21.71
CA ILE A 275 17.41 -31.24 22.55
C ILE A 275 17.18 -32.62 21.92
N ARG A 276 16.93 -32.68 20.61
CA ARG A 276 16.76 -33.94 19.87
C ARG A 276 17.97 -34.85 20.00
N GLN A 277 19.17 -34.30 19.78
CA GLN A 277 20.44 -35.03 19.91
C GLN A 277 20.69 -35.51 21.35
N GLY A 278 20.36 -34.67 22.35
CA GLY A 278 20.46 -35.07 23.76
C GLY A 278 19.53 -36.23 24.14
N ILE A 279 18.30 -36.22 23.62
CA ILE A 279 17.34 -37.31 23.83
C ILE A 279 17.83 -38.60 23.14
N GLU A 280 18.32 -38.50 21.90
CA GLU A 280 18.86 -39.66 21.16
C GLU A 280 20.07 -40.27 21.85
N ALA A 281 21.03 -39.45 22.30
CA ALA A 281 22.20 -39.92 23.04
C ALA A 281 21.82 -40.60 24.37
N ALA A 282 20.89 -40.01 25.13
CA ALA A 282 20.40 -40.62 26.37
C ALA A 282 19.70 -41.97 26.12
N ASN A 283 18.91 -42.08 25.04
CA ASN A 283 18.26 -43.33 24.65
C ASN A 283 19.27 -44.40 24.21
N GLU A 284 20.32 -44.02 23.48
CA GLU A 284 21.40 -44.92 23.10
C GLU A 284 22.17 -45.45 24.32
N ASP A 285 22.48 -44.57 25.28
CA ASP A 285 23.20 -44.96 26.49
C ASP A 285 22.34 -45.87 27.38
N LEU A 286 21.04 -45.58 27.52
CA LEU A 286 20.09 -46.47 28.19
C LEU A 286 20.02 -47.85 27.52
N LYS A 287 20.04 -47.91 26.18
CA LYS A 287 20.03 -49.17 25.43
C LYS A 287 21.32 -49.96 25.65
N LYS A 288 22.48 -49.29 25.59
CA LYS A 288 23.79 -49.93 25.87
C LYS A 288 23.85 -50.48 27.28
N GLU A 289 23.39 -49.72 28.28
CA GLU A 289 23.34 -50.18 29.68
C GLU A 289 22.42 -51.39 29.85
N ASN A 290 21.27 -51.40 29.18
CA ASN A 290 20.35 -52.54 29.20
C ASN A 290 20.96 -53.79 28.56
N ASP A 291 21.59 -53.65 27.39
CA ASP A 291 22.28 -54.74 26.69
C ASP A 291 23.42 -55.33 27.54
N LEU A 292 24.18 -54.47 28.24
CA LEU A 292 25.22 -54.88 29.21
C LEU A 292 24.63 -55.65 30.39
N ARG A 293 23.50 -55.22 30.96
CA ARG A 293 22.82 -55.94 32.04
C ARG A 293 22.31 -57.30 31.59
N LEU A 294 21.71 -57.41 30.40
CA LEU A 294 21.27 -58.67 29.82
C LEU A 294 22.43 -59.66 29.61
N GLN A 295 23.59 -59.18 29.13
CA GLN A 295 24.79 -60.02 28.98
C GLN A 295 25.30 -60.54 30.33
N GLN A 296 25.30 -59.70 31.37
CA GLN A 296 25.69 -60.09 32.72
C GLN A 296 24.74 -61.14 33.31
N GLU A 297 23.43 -61.00 33.09
CA GLU A 297 22.43 -61.98 33.56
C GLU A 297 22.56 -63.34 32.86
N VAL A 298 22.85 -63.37 31.56
CA VAL A 298 23.06 -64.62 30.80
C VAL A 298 24.36 -65.31 31.22
N MET A 299 25.43 -64.57 31.51
CA MET A 299 26.71 -65.12 31.96
C MET A 299 26.65 -65.69 33.39
N HIS A 300 25.69 -65.25 34.20
CA HIS A 300 25.48 -65.75 35.56
C HIS A 300 24.60 -67.03 35.65
N CYS A 301 23.94 -67.40 34.54
CA CYS A 301 23.04 -68.55 34.43
C CYS A 301 23.68 -69.78 33.74
N TYR A 302 24.97 -69.72 33.40
CA TYR A 302 25.81 -70.85 32.94
C TYR A 302 26.83 -71.22 34.00
#